data_AF-A0A942H959-F1
#
_entry.id   AF-A0A942H959-F1
#
_cell.length_a   1.000
_cell.length_b   1.000
_cell.length_c   1.000
_cell.angle_alpha   90.00
_cell.angle_beta   90.00
_cell.angle_gamma   90.00
#
_symmetry.space_group_name_H-M   'P 1'
#
loop_
_entity.id
_entity.type
_entity.pdbx_description
1 polymer ?
#
loop_
_entity_poly.entity_id
_entity_poly.type
_entity_poly.pdbx_seq_one_letter_code
_entity_poly.pdbx_strand_id
1 'polypeptide(L)'
;MRIFLLLIGLAISTFAQQSQNPSPMVEHTRAHPRLKEEHPAGRREKLELGTLFLPAKLKLKATTPLLIHFHGGTWLPEVAAARVKTAVVSIQAGSGSGVYAKAFADPQRFAQLLKEAETKAGVKFSPITLSGWSAGYGAIREILKVPENYVRVARVLLIDGLHTGYVGGKPGPQESQLETEGLQIFLQFARDAVAGKKRMLITHSEIFPGTFASTTETTDWLVKELGLKRKPVVKWGPMQTQQLSEVKQGQFHLIGFAGNSAPDHVDQLHSLPDYLR
;
A
#
# COMPACT_ATOMS: atom_id res chain seq x y z
N MET A 1 10.50 -56.54 6.23
CA MET A 1 10.63 -55.71 7.46
C MET A 1 10.56 -54.25 7.04
N ARG A 2 9.73 -53.44 7.71
CA ARG A 2 9.10 -52.21 7.22
C ARG A 2 10.07 -51.03 6.98
N ILE A 3 9.93 -50.37 5.84
CA ILE A 3 10.56 -49.08 5.52
C ILE A 3 9.78 -47.98 6.29
N PHE A 4 10.44 -47.29 7.21
CA PHE A 4 9.91 -46.08 7.84
C PHE A 4 10.20 -44.88 6.93
N LEU A 5 9.17 -44.36 6.25
CA LEU A 5 9.22 -43.00 5.70
C LEU A 5 9.06 -42.01 6.86
N LEU A 6 10.12 -41.27 7.17
CA LEU A 6 10.05 -40.08 8.01
C LEU A 6 9.42 -38.94 7.20
N LEU A 7 8.12 -38.70 7.41
CA LEU A 7 7.47 -37.47 6.97
C LEU A 7 7.93 -36.33 7.88
N ILE A 8 8.94 -35.57 7.45
CA ILE A 8 9.30 -34.29 8.07
C ILE A 8 8.21 -33.29 7.65
N GLY A 9 7.22 -33.10 8.51
CA GLY A 9 6.25 -32.02 8.36
C GLY A 9 6.97 -30.68 8.50
N LEU A 10 7.05 -29.91 7.40
CA LEU A 10 7.38 -28.49 7.47
C LEU A 10 6.25 -27.78 8.23
N ALA A 11 6.47 -27.52 9.51
CA ALA A 11 5.63 -26.63 10.30
C ALA A 11 5.85 -25.20 9.77
N ILE A 12 4.99 -24.77 8.84
CA ILE A 12 4.86 -23.36 8.49
C ILE A 12 4.29 -22.68 9.73
N SER A 13 5.18 -22.07 10.51
CA SER A 13 4.80 -21.28 11.68
C SER A 13 4.03 -20.06 11.18
N THR A 14 2.70 -20.12 11.26
CA THR A 14 1.84 -18.95 11.04
C THR A 14 1.97 -18.07 12.27
N PHE A 15 3.01 -17.25 12.33
CA PHE A 15 3.12 -16.23 13.37
C PHE A 15 1.95 -15.27 13.21
N ALA A 16 1.06 -15.24 14.20
CA ALA A 16 0.05 -14.20 14.30
C ALA A 16 0.76 -12.85 14.31
N GLN A 17 0.28 -11.90 13.48
CA GLN A 17 0.89 -10.59 13.37
C GLN A 17 0.88 -9.90 14.74
N GLN A 18 2.06 -9.70 15.32
CA GLN A 18 2.19 -8.99 16.58
C GLN A 18 1.74 -7.55 16.41
N SER A 19 1.06 -7.01 17.41
CA SER A 19 0.72 -5.59 17.45
C SER A 19 2.01 -4.76 17.48
N GLN A 20 2.01 -3.59 16.83
CA GLN A 20 3.09 -2.63 16.99
C GLN A 20 3.16 -2.17 18.46
N ASN A 21 4.35 -1.81 18.93
CA ASN A 21 4.46 -1.09 20.18
C ASN A 21 3.81 0.29 20.03
N PRO A 22 3.15 0.82 21.07
CA PRO A 22 2.68 2.20 21.02
C PRO A 22 3.88 3.12 20.80
N SER A 23 3.70 4.17 20.00
CA SER A 23 4.77 5.16 19.87
C SER A 23 5.04 5.78 21.24
N PRO A 24 6.31 5.86 21.68
CA PRO A 24 6.66 6.59 22.89
C PRO A 24 6.58 8.11 22.71
N MET A 25 6.37 8.59 21.48
CA MET A 25 6.37 10.01 21.13
C MET A 25 4.95 10.57 21.04
N VAL A 26 4.73 11.72 21.69
CA VAL A 26 3.55 12.56 21.48
C VAL A 26 4.01 13.83 20.77
N GLU A 27 3.47 14.07 19.58
CA GLU A 27 3.84 15.22 18.76
C GLU A 27 2.99 16.44 19.12
N HIS A 28 3.63 17.58 19.37
CA HIS A 28 2.99 18.86 19.75
C HIS A 28 3.43 20.05 18.89
N THR A 29 4.45 19.87 18.03
CA THR A 29 5.08 20.96 17.28
C THR A 29 4.34 21.22 15.99
N ARG A 30 4.05 20.16 15.24
CA ARG A 30 3.47 20.25 13.90
C ARG A 30 1.95 20.16 13.96
N ALA A 31 1.26 20.95 13.15
CA ALA A 31 -0.16 20.76 12.98
C ALA A 31 -0.41 19.48 12.16
N HIS A 32 -1.47 18.77 12.52
CA HIS A 32 -1.93 17.57 11.84
C HIS A 32 -3.29 17.84 11.18
N PRO A 33 -3.33 18.68 10.12
CA PRO A 33 -4.58 18.98 9.44
C PRO A 33 -5.21 17.69 8.90
N ARG A 34 -6.53 17.63 8.95
CA ARG A 34 -7.31 16.50 8.43
C ARG A 34 -8.21 17.03 7.33
N LEU A 35 -8.36 16.24 6.27
CA LEU A 35 -9.51 16.41 5.39
C LEU A 35 -10.78 16.27 6.23
N LYS A 36 -11.75 17.13 5.96
CA LYS A 36 -13.09 16.97 6.50
C LYS A 36 -13.72 15.73 5.85
N GLU A 37 -14.39 14.92 6.65
CA GLU A 37 -15.19 13.83 6.10
C GLU A 37 -16.29 14.41 5.20
N GLU A 38 -16.32 13.91 3.97
CA GLU A 38 -17.25 14.31 2.92
C GLU A 38 -17.73 13.06 2.19
N HIS A 39 -18.95 13.12 1.66
CA HIS A 39 -19.51 12.10 0.78
C HIS A 39 -19.79 12.72 -0.59
N PRO A 40 -18.79 12.76 -1.49
CA PRO A 40 -18.96 13.38 -2.79
C PRO A 40 -20.13 12.77 -3.56
N ALA A 41 -20.81 13.60 -4.35
CA ALA A 41 -21.88 13.14 -5.24
C ALA A 41 -21.34 12.11 -6.23
N GLY A 42 -22.14 11.07 -6.49
CA GLY A 42 -21.79 9.98 -7.39
C GLY A 42 -22.60 8.72 -7.09
N ARG A 43 -22.36 7.67 -7.87
CA ARG A 43 -23.01 6.37 -7.71
C ARG A 43 -22.15 5.45 -6.86
N ARG A 44 -22.75 4.79 -5.87
CA ARG A 44 -22.11 3.76 -5.04
C ARG A 44 -22.76 2.41 -5.31
N GLU A 45 -21.92 1.40 -5.43
CA GLU A 45 -22.32 0.04 -5.76
C GLU A 45 -21.65 -0.90 -4.75
N LYS A 46 -22.45 -1.63 -3.98
CA LYS A 46 -21.93 -2.66 -3.08
C LYS A 46 -21.35 -3.81 -3.92
N LEU A 47 -20.14 -4.23 -3.56
CA LEU A 47 -19.47 -5.40 -4.11
C LEU A 47 -19.44 -6.52 -3.07
N GLU A 48 -19.08 -7.74 -3.49
CA GLU A 48 -18.80 -8.82 -2.53
C GLU A 48 -17.65 -8.39 -1.58
N LEU A 49 -16.62 -7.74 -2.13
CA LEU A 49 -15.50 -7.19 -1.38
C LEU A 49 -15.35 -5.69 -1.63
N GLY A 50 -15.85 -4.91 -0.67
CA GLY A 50 -15.73 -3.44 -0.66
C GLY A 50 -16.90 -2.72 -1.33
N THR A 51 -16.65 -1.48 -1.75
CA THR A 51 -17.66 -0.63 -2.39
C THR A 51 -17.03 0.10 -3.56
N LEU A 52 -17.67 0.01 -4.72
CA LEU A 52 -17.33 0.81 -5.90
C LEU A 52 -18.02 2.18 -5.78
N PHE A 53 -17.25 3.24 -5.97
CA PHE A 53 -17.74 4.60 -6.11
C PHE A 53 -17.34 5.19 -7.46
N LEU A 54 -18.34 5.77 -8.13
CA LEU A 54 -18.21 6.47 -9.40
C LEU A 54 -18.57 7.95 -9.17
N PRO A 55 -17.58 8.86 -9.08
CA PRO A 55 -17.85 10.29 -8.86
C PRO A 55 -18.78 10.87 -9.92
N ALA A 56 -19.70 11.76 -9.55
CA ALA A 56 -20.67 12.36 -10.48
C ALA A 56 -20.02 13.10 -11.66
N LYS A 57 -18.82 13.67 -11.44
CA LYS A 57 -18.04 14.37 -12.47
C LYS A 57 -17.09 13.45 -13.26
N LEU A 58 -17.05 12.15 -12.96
CA LEU A 58 -16.29 11.17 -13.74
C LEU A 58 -17.05 10.89 -15.04
N LYS A 59 -16.36 11.07 -16.17
CA LYS A 59 -16.89 10.65 -17.47
C LYS A 59 -16.56 9.18 -17.69
N LEU A 60 -17.58 8.32 -17.66
CA LEU A 60 -17.45 6.91 -18.02
C LEU A 60 -17.19 6.79 -19.52
N LYS A 61 -16.05 6.21 -19.88
CA LYS A 61 -15.64 5.91 -21.26
C LYS A 61 -15.52 4.39 -21.42
N ALA A 62 -15.30 3.92 -22.65
CA ALA A 62 -15.07 2.50 -22.94
C ALA A 62 -14.02 1.88 -22.01
N THR A 63 -12.92 2.60 -21.76
CA THR A 63 -11.96 2.34 -20.68
C THR A 63 -11.96 3.49 -19.67
N THR A 64 -12.11 3.17 -18.39
CA THR A 64 -12.17 4.14 -17.29
C THR A 64 -11.09 3.81 -16.26
N PRO A 65 -10.33 4.79 -15.72
CA PRO A 65 -9.33 4.51 -14.68
C PRO A 65 -10.00 4.02 -13.40
N LEU A 66 -9.36 3.06 -12.74
CA LEU A 66 -9.80 2.51 -11.47
C LEU A 66 -8.68 2.59 -10.43
N LEU A 67 -9.00 3.19 -9.29
CA LEU A 67 -8.25 3.07 -8.05
C LEU A 67 -8.85 1.92 -7.23
N ILE A 68 -8.04 1.03 -6.69
CA ILE A 68 -8.48 0.09 -5.65
C ILE A 68 -7.65 0.42 -4.41
N HIS A 69 -8.33 0.90 -3.37
CA HIS A 69 -7.70 1.36 -2.14
C HIS A 69 -7.99 0.40 -0.98
N PHE A 70 -6.93 0.00 -0.27
CA PHE A 70 -6.97 -0.91 0.85
C PHE A 70 -6.59 -0.20 2.15
N HIS A 71 -7.43 -0.39 3.17
CA HIS A 71 -7.26 0.10 4.53
C HIS A 71 -7.30 1.63 4.70
N GLY A 72 -7.89 2.14 5.78
CA GLY A 72 -8.03 3.58 6.06
C GLY A 72 -9.46 4.12 5.93
N GLY A 73 -10.47 3.24 5.87
CA GLY A 73 -11.87 3.62 5.72
C GLY A 73 -12.29 3.86 4.28
N THR A 74 -13.54 4.26 4.08
CA THR A 74 -14.16 4.34 2.75
C THR A 74 -14.33 5.77 2.23
N TRP A 75 -14.59 6.75 3.10
CA TRP A 75 -14.89 8.12 2.68
C TRP A 75 -13.68 8.83 2.05
N LEU A 76 -12.47 8.63 2.60
CA LEU A 76 -11.28 9.36 2.17
C LEU A 76 -10.84 8.97 0.75
N PRO A 77 -10.81 7.67 0.36
CA PRO A 77 -10.59 7.30 -1.03
C PRO A 77 -11.67 7.84 -1.98
N GLU A 78 -12.93 7.97 -1.55
CA GLU A 78 -13.99 8.59 -2.36
C GLU A 78 -13.73 10.08 -2.60
N VAL A 79 -13.32 10.81 -1.56
CA VAL A 79 -12.90 12.22 -1.67
C VAL A 79 -11.72 12.36 -2.61
N ALA A 80 -10.71 11.50 -2.48
CA ALA A 80 -9.55 11.49 -3.36
C ALA A 80 -9.95 11.23 -4.82
N ALA A 81 -10.77 10.20 -5.04
CA ALA A 81 -11.24 9.80 -6.36
C ALA A 81 -12.09 10.87 -7.05
N ALA A 82 -12.94 11.57 -6.30
CA ALA A 82 -13.72 12.70 -6.81
C ALA A 82 -12.83 13.87 -7.26
N ARG A 83 -11.74 14.16 -6.52
CA ARG A 83 -10.80 15.24 -6.85
C ARG A 83 -9.98 14.95 -8.11
N VAL A 84 -9.53 13.71 -8.29
CA VAL A 84 -8.72 13.31 -9.46
C VAL A 84 -9.54 12.68 -10.60
N LYS A 85 -10.87 12.62 -10.46
CA LYS A 85 -11.81 12.10 -11.46
C LYS A 85 -11.47 10.67 -11.90
N THR A 86 -11.40 9.75 -10.94
CA THR A 86 -11.24 8.30 -11.17
C THR A 86 -12.37 7.51 -10.51
N ALA A 87 -12.67 6.31 -10.99
CA ALA A 87 -13.46 5.36 -10.21
C ALA A 87 -12.61 4.85 -9.04
N VAL A 88 -13.24 4.47 -7.93
CA VAL A 88 -12.55 3.85 -6.80
C VAL A 88 -13.31 2.66 -6.24
N VAL A 89 -12.59 1.59 -5.90
CA VAL A 89 -13.07 0.54 -5.01
C VAL A 89 -12.35 0.67 -3.68
N SER A 90 -13.11 0.89 -2.60
CA SER A 90 -12.59 0.98 -1.24
C SER A 90 -12.81 -0.34 -0.49
N ILE A 91 -11.74 -0.91 0.08
CA ILE A 91 -11.79 -2.17 0.82
C ILE A 91 -11.20 -1.98 2.21
N GLN A 92 -12.07 -2.07 3.22
CA GLN A 92 -11.73 -2.07 4.63
C GLN A 92 -12.02 -3.46 5.21
N ALA A 93 -11.02 -4.33 5.25
CA ALA A 93 -11.17 -5.73 5.66
C ALA A 93 -10.92 -5.96 7.17
N GLY A 94 -10.28 -5.01 7.84
CA GLY A 94 -9.89 -5.10 9.25
C GLY A 94 -8.52 -4.49 9.52
N SER A 95 -7.83 -5.00 10.54
CA SER A 95 -6.51 -4.55 11.00
C SER A 95 -5.44 -5.61 10.73
N GLY A 96 -4.22 -5.15 10.42
CA GLY A 96 -3.07 -6.02 10.13
C GLY A 96 -3.02 -6.51 8.69
N SER A 97 -1.82 -6.51 8.11
CA SER A 97 -1.62 -6.87 6.70
C SER A 97 -1.95 -8.32 6.38
N GLY A 98 -1.88 -9.22 7.37
CA GLY A 98 -2.31 -10.61 7.21
C GLY A 98 -3.79 -10.75 6.83
N VAL A 99 -4.67 -9.87 7.35
CA VAL A 99 -6.11 -9.89 7.01
C VAL A 99 -6.32 -9.52 5.53
N TYR A 100 -5.60 -8.51 5.05
CA TYR A 100 -5.65 -8.08 3.65
C TYR A 100 -5.02 -9.12 2.71
N ALA A 101 -3.92 -9.75 3.12
CA ALA A 101 -3.31 -10.83 2.36
C ALA A 101 -4.27 -12.03 2.23
N LYS A 102 -4.88 -12.46 3.34
CA LYS A 102 -5.84 -13.57 3.35
C LYS A 102 -7.05 -13.29 2.46
N ALA A 103 -7.53 -12.05 2.42
CA ALA A 103 -8.64 -11.66 1.55
C ALA A 103 -8.34 -11.85 0.05
N PHE A 104 -7.07 -11.88 -0.36
CA PHE A 104 -6.61 -12.07 -1.74
C PHE A 104 -5.73 -13.32 -1.93
N ALA A 105 -5.79 -14.28 -1.01
CA ALA A 105 -5.03 -15.53 -1.10
C ALA A 105 -5.50 -16.42 -2.26
N ASP A 106 -6.78 -16.34 -2.63
CA ASP A 106 -7.30 -16.97 -3.85
C ASP A 106 -6.86 -16.15 -5.09
N PRO A 107 -6.06 -16.73 -6.01
CA PRO A 107 -5.56 -16.04 -7.20
C PRO A 107 -6.67 -15.44 -8.09
N GLN A 108 -7.88 -16.01 -8.06
CA GLN A 108 -9.01 -15.55 -8.86
C GLN A 108 -9.77 -14.38 -8.24
N ARG A 109 -9.57 -14.10 -6.95
CA ARG A 109 -10.35 -13.09 -6.21
C ARG A 109 -10.28 -11.71 -6.85
N PHE A 110 -9.09 -11.30 -7.28
CA PHE A 110 -8.90 -9.99 -7.91
C PHE A 110 -9.62 -9.90 -9.26
N ALA A 111 -9.54 -10.95 -10.09
CA ALA A 111 -10.22 -10.99 -11.37
C ALA A 111 -11.75 -10.97 -11.21
N GLN A 112 -12.28 -11.67 -10.21
CA GLN A 112 -13.70 -11.67 -9.85
C GLN A 112 -14.16 -10.29 -9.39
N LEU A 113 -13.42 -9.65 -8.48
CA LEU A 113 -13.69 -8.28 -8.01
C LEU A 113 -13.76 -7.29 -9.18
N LEU A 114 -12.77 -7.33 -10.08
CA LEU A 114 -12.75 -6.46 -11.25
C LEU A 114 -13.96 -6.72 -12.15
N LYS A 115 -14.26 -7.99 -12.44
CA LYS A 115 -15.40 -8.36 -13.29
C LYS A 115 -16.72 -7.86 -12.69
N GLU A 116 -16.93 -8.03 -11.39
CA GLU A 116 -18.12 -7.53 -10.69
C GLU A 116 -18.23 -6.00 -10.80
N ALA A 117 -17.14 -5.29 -10.51
CA ALA A 117 -17.10 -3.84 -10.61
C ALA A 117 -17.37 -3.34 -12.03
N GLU A 118 -16.77 -3.98 -13.05
CA GLU A 118 -17.01 -3.66 -14.46
C GLU A 118 -18.46 -3.89 -14.86
N THR A 119 -19.08 -4.99 -14.43
CA THR A 119 -20.49 -5.29 -14.68
C THR A 119 -21.41 -4.22 -14.09
N LYS A 120 -21.19 -3.82 -12.83
CA LYS A 120 -22.02 -2.78 -12.18
C LYS A 120 -21.79 -1.38 -12.77
N ALA A 121 -20.54 -1.10 -13.18
CA ALA A 121 -20.20 0.18 -13.78
C ALA A 121 -20.65 0.31 -15.23
N GLY A 122 -20.73 -0.80 -15.98
CA GLY A 122 -21.00 -0.81 -17.42
C GLY A 122 -19.81 -0.39 -18.28
N VAL A 123 -18.58 -0.49 -17.77
CA VAL A 123 -17.34 -0.10 -18.45
C VAL A 123 -16.23 -1.10 -18.19
N LYS A 124 -15.16 -1.06 -18.99
CA LYS A 124 -13.89 -1.73 -18.65
C LYS A 124 -13.00 -0.80 -17.84
N PHE A 125 -12.32 -1.36 -16.85
CA PHE A 125 -11.41 -0.58 -16.02
C PHE A 125 -9.97 -0.70 -16.51
N SER A 126 -9.41 0.43 -16.95
CA SER A 126 -8.01 0.57 -17.32
C SER A 126 -7.63 2.06 -17.41
N PRO A 127 -6.44 2.46 -16.92
CA PRO A 127 -5.47 1.66 -16.16
C PRO A 127 -5.93 1.38 -14.72
N ILE A 128 -5.40 0.30 -14.12
CA ILE A 128 -5.65 -0.05 -12.72
C ILE A 128 -4.51 0.48 -11.83
N THR A 129 -4.90 1.16 -10.75
CA THR A 129 -4.01 1.63 -9.68
C THR A 129 -4.37 0.90 -8.38
N LEU A 130 -3.41 0.21 -7.79
CA LEU A 130 -3.54 -0.32 -6.43
C LEU A 130 -2.95 0.68 -5.44
N SER A 131 -3.68 0.98 -4.38
CA SER A 131 -3.22 1.85 -3.30
C SER A 131 -3.50 1.21 -1.95
N GLY A 132 -2.57 1.32 -1.01
CA GLY A 132 -2.75 0.78 0.33
C GLY A 132 -2.07 1.65 1.35
N TRP A 133 -2.79 1.95 2.43
CA TRP A 133 -2.21 2.57 3.61
C TRP A 133 -1.92 1.52 4.67
N SER A 134 -0.76 1.59 5.33
CA SER A 134 -0.43 0.70 6.46
C SER A 134 -0.62 -0.78 6.07
N ALA A 135 -1.47 -1.50 6.80
CA ALA A 135 -1.88 -2.89 6.55
C ALA A 135 -2.36 -3.20 5.11
N GLY A 136 -2.86 -2.21 4.36
CA GLY A 136 -3.39 -2.39 3.01
C GLY A 136 -2.38 -2.97 2.00
N TYR A 137 -1.07 -2.82 2.25
CA TYR A 137 -0.03 -3.40 1.40
C TYR A 137 -0.12 -4.93 1.29
N GLY A 138 -0.70 -5.61 2.29
CA GLY A 138 -0.86 -7.07 2.31
C GLY A 138 -1.70 -7.57 1.14
N ALA A 139 -2.79 -6.88 0.80
CA ALA A 139 -3.62 -7.22 -0.36
C ALA A 139 -2.83 -7.00 -1.66
N ILE A 140 -2.13 -5.86 -1.76
CA ILE A 140 -1.34 -5.52 -2.95
C ILE A 140 -0.27 -6.58 -3.20
N ARG A 141 0.41 -7.05 -2.15
CA ARG A 141 1.42 -8.11 -2.24
C ARG A 141 0.83 -9.38 -2.88
N GLU A 142 -0.30 -9.87 -2.38
CA GLU A 142 -0.89 -11.11 -2.89
C GLU A 142 -1.47 -10.93 -4.31
N ILE A 143 -2.07 -9.79 -4.61
CA ILE A 143 -2.56 -9.48 -5.96
C ILE A 143 -1.41 -9.51 -6.98
N LEU A 144 -0.28 -8.88 -6.67
CA LEU A 144 0.84 -8.77 -7.59
C LEU A 144 1.59 -10.09 -7.81
N LYS A 145 1.52 -11.05 -6.88
CA LYS A 145 2.15 -12.37 -7.07
C LYS A 145 1.53 -13.19 -8.20
N VAL A 146 0.29 -12.87 -8.58
CA VAL A 146 -0.42 -13.56 -9.67
C VAL A 146 -0.06 -12.90 -11.01
N PRO A 147 0.56 -13.61 -11.97
CA PRO A 147 1.07 -13.02 -13.22
C PRO A 147 0.03 -12.24 -14.02
N GLU A 148 -1.18 -12.77 -14.16
CA GLU A 148 -2.27 -12.15 -14.92
C GLU A 148 -2.72 -10.82 -14.27
N ASN A 149 -2.72 -10.77 -12.95
CA ASN A 149 -3.04 -9.57 -12.19
C ASN A 149 -1.90 -8.55 -12.30
N TYR A 150 -0.65 -9.00 -12.18
CA TYR A 150 0.54 -8.15 -12.33
C TYR A 150 0.57 -7.42 -13.67
N VAL A 151 0.22 -8.11 -14.77
CA VAL A 151 0.13 -7.49 -16.11
C VAL A 151 -0.89 -6.35 -16.12
N ARG A 152 -2.06 -6.56 -15.52
CA ARG A 152 -3.17 -5.58 -15.51
C ARG A 152 -2.93 -4.37 -14.62
N VAL A 153 -2.17 -4.52 -13.53
CA VAL A 153 -1.88 -3.43 -12.60
C VAL A 153 -0.83 -2.50 -13.21
N ALA A 154 -1.22 -1.26 -13.52
CA ALA A 154 -0.32 -0.28 -14.11
C ALA A 154 0.44 0.52 -13.04
N ARG A 155 -0.19 0.73 -11.87
CA ARG A 155 0.33 1.63 -10.84
C ARG A 155 0.16 1.06 -9.44
N VAL A 156 1.14 1.32 -8.57
CA VAL A 156 1.10 0.97 -7.14
C VAL A 156 1.44 2.21 -6.31
N LEU A 157 0.64 2.47 -5.28
CA LEU A 157 0.84 3.50 -4.27
C LEU A 157 0.86 2.86 -2.87
N LEU A 158 2.02 2.79 -2.24
CA LEU A 158 2.17 2.33 -0.86
C LEU A 158 2.33 3.52 0.06
N ILE A 159 1.37 3.73 0.96
CA ILE A 159 1.35 4.88 1.86
C ILE A 159 1.71 4.37 3.25
N ASP A 160 2.95 4.61 3.66
CA ASP A 160 3.48 4.24 4.97
C ASP A 160 3.13 2.81 5.38
N GLY A 161 3.27 1.86 4.45
CA GLY A 161 2.77 0.49 4.65
C GLY A 161 3.69 -0.64 4.18
N LEU A 162 4.86 -0.37 3.59
CA LEU A 162 5.77 -1.45 3.19
C LEU A 162 6.45 -2.04 4.44
N HIS A 163 5.95 -3.16 4.96
CA HIS A 163 6.50 -3.81 6.15
C HIS A 163 6.94 -5.26 5.90
N THR A 164 7.83 -5.78 6.73
CA THR A 164 8.18 -7.20 6.78
C THR A 164 8.65 -7.61 8.18
N GLY A 165 8.88 -8.90 8.40
CA GLY A 165 9.46 -9.41 9.64
C GLY A 165 10.98 -9.23 9.71
N TYR A 166 11.53 -9.48 10.89
CA TYR A 166 12.96 -9.54 11.11
C TYR A 166 13.43 -10.98 11.11
N VAL A 167 14.61 -11.26 10.55
CA VAL A 167 15.26 -12.57 10.72
C VAL A 167 15.52 -12.78 12.22
N GLY A 168 14.96 -13.85 12.77
CA GLY A 168 15.02 -14.11 14.22
C GLY A 168 14.02 -13.33 15.06
N GLY A 169 13.03 -12.66 14.44
CA GLY A 169 11.85 -12.11 15.10
C GLY A 169 12.04 -10.84 15.92
N LYS A 170 13.20 -10.18 15.82
CA LYS A 170 13.48 -8.92 16.54
C LYS A 170 14.42 -8.00 15.75
N PRO A 171 14.34 -6.67 15.94
CA PRO A 171 15.27 -5.74 15.32
C PRO A 171 16.72 -6.00 15.78
N GLY A 172 17.67 -5.64 14.92
CA GLY A 172 19.09 -5.66 15.25
C GLY A 172 19.49 -4.51 16.18
N PRO A 173 20.71 -4.53 16.75
CA PRO A 173 21.21 -3.43 17.60
C PRO A 173 21.50 -2.13 16.83
N GLN A 174 21.62 -2.20 15.50
CA GLN A 174 21.82 -1.06 14.61
C GLN A 174 20.97 -1.27 13.34
N GLU A 175 21.52 -1.98 12.35
CA GLU A 175 20.77 -2.42 11.19
C GLU A 175 20.11 -3.78 11.45
N SER A 176 18.83 -3.87 11.13
CA SER A 176 18.07 -5.10 11.23
C SER A 176 18.29 -5.99 10.00
N GLN A 177 18.35 -7.30 10.21
CA GLN A 177 18.25 -8.27 9.12
C GLN A 177 16.76 -8.49 8.82
N LEU A 178 16.34 -8.23 7.58
CA LEU A 178 14.94 -8.28 7.18
C LEU A 178 14.58 -9.63 6.54
N GLU A 179 13.36 -10.10 6.76
CA GLU A 179 12.78 -11.19 5.97
C GLU A 179 12.35 -10.64 4.60
N THR A 180 13.12 -10.90 3.55
CA THR A 180 12.96 -10.21 2.26
C THR A 180 12.01 -10.89 1.28
N GLU A 181 11.53 -12.10 1.56
CA GLU A 181 10.68 -12.87 0.64
C GLU A 181 9.39 -12.09 0.29
N GLY A 182 8.72 -11.55 1.31
CA GLY A 182 7.51 -10.75 1.15
C GLY A 182 7.74 -9.41 0.43
N LEU A 183 9.00 -8.98 0.28
CA LEU A 183 9.37 -7.73 -0.39
C LEU A 183 9.71 -7.93 -1.87
N GLN A 184 10.01 -9.15 -2.31
CA GLN A 184 10.51 -9.42 -3.67
C GLN A 184 9.57 -8.93 -4.77
N ILE A 185 8.25 -9.08 -4.59
CA ILE A 185 7.28 -8.62 -5.59
C ILE A 185 7.25 -7.10 -5.73
N PHE A 186 7.49 -6.38 -4.64
CA PHE A 186 7.60 -4.91 -4.66
C PHE A 186 8.92 -4.46 -5.28
N LEU A 187 10.01 -5.19 -5.04
CA LEU A 187 11.28 -4.96 -5.74
C LEU A 187 11.13 -5.16 -7.26
N GLN A 188 10.45 -6.23 -7.68
CA GLN A 188 10.15 -6.46 -9.10
C GLN A 188 9.33 -5.32 -9.70
N PHE A 189 8.26 -4.88 -9.02
CA PHE A 189 7.43 -3.76 -9.47
C PHE A 189 8.20 -2.44 -9.51
N ALA A 190 9.07 -2.20 -8.54
CA ALA A 190 9.94 -1.02 -8.50
C ALA A 190 10.97 -1.03 -9.64
N ARG A 191 11.57 -2.18 -9.97
CA ARG A 191 12.45 -2.32 -11.15
C ARG A 191 11.71 -2.00 -12.45
N ASP A 192 10.48 -2.49 -12.60
CA ASP A 192 9.65 -2.16 -13.76
C ASP A 192 9.26 -0.68 -13.79
N ALA A 193 9.06 -0.05 -12.64
CA ALA A 193 8.80 1.39 -12.54
C ALA A 193 10.06 2.22 -12.89
N VAL A 194 11.24 1.81 -12.42
CA VAL A 194 12.53 2.39 -12.81
C VAL A 194 12.73 2.30 -14.32
N ALA A 195 12.35 1.18 -14.94
CA ALA A 195 12.38 0.96 -16.39
C ALA A 195 11.23 1.65 -17.16
N GLY A 196 10.31 2.35 -16.47
CA GLY A 196 9.19 3.08 -17.08
C GLY A 196 8.02 2.20 -17.54
N LYS A 197 8.00 0.91 -17.23
CA LYS A 197 6.94 -0.04 -17.61
C LYS A 197 5.73 0.01 -16.68
N LYS A 198 5.95 0.41 -15.43
CA LYS A 198 4.94 0.60 -14.38
C LYS A 198 5.12 1.96 -13.72
N ARG A 199 4.22 2.38 -12.85
CA ARG A 199 4.43 3.57 -11.99
C ARG A 199 4.30 3.19 -10.53
N MET A 200 5.29 3.54 -9.71
CA MET A 200 5.28 3.22 -8.28
C MET A 200 5.59 4.47 -7.47
N LEU A 201 4.72 4.75 -6.51
CA LEU A 201 4.95 5.75 -5.46
C LEU A 201 4.94 5.03 -4.11
N ILE A 202 5.97 5.28 -3.31
CA ILE A 202 6.04 4.85 -1.91
C ILE A 202 6.23 6.09 -1.06
N THR A 203 5.47 6.20 0.02
CA THR A 203 5.73 7.16 1.08
C THR A 203 6.02 6.43 2.38
N HIS A 204 6.86 6.99 3.24
CA HIS A 204 7.07 6.47 4.57
C HIS A 204 7.28 7.60 5.59
N SER A 205 6.96 7.30 6.85
CA SER A 205 7.38 8.07 8.02
C SER A 205 8.63 7.44 8.63
N GLU A 206 9.13 8.03 9.72
CA GLU A 206 10.20 7.49 10.55
C GLU A 206 9.64 6.65 11.71
N ILE A 207 8.40 6.17 11.60
CA ILE A 207 7.79 5.33 12.63
C ILE A 207 8.58 4.04 12.79
N PHE A 208 8.96 3.74 14.04
CA PHE A 208 9.60 2.49 14.41
C PHE A 208 8.65 1.59 15.21
N PRO A 209 8.07 0.53 14.61
CA PRO A 209 7.09 -0.33 15.28
C PRO A 209 7.68 -1.22 16.38
N GLY A 210 8.95 -1.61 16.24
CA GLY A 210 9.69 -2.49 17.15
C GLY A 210 9.34 -3.98 17.10
N THR A 211 8.16 -4.36 16.59
CA THR A 211 7.73 -5.76 16.45
C THR A 211 7.79 -6.28 15.00
N PHE A 212 8.01 -5.39 14.05
CA PHE A 212 8.25 -5.68 12.63
C PHE A 212 9.01 -4.51 12.00
N ALA A 213 9.60 -4.74 10.83
CA ALA A 213 10.41 -3.75 10.12
C ALA A 213 9.60 -2.49 9.77
N SER A 214 10.15 -1.33 10.12
CA SER A 214 9.60 -0.03 9.76
C SER A 214 9.58 0.17 8.24
N THR A 215 8.73 1.09 7.78
CA THR A 215 8.71 1.53 6.38
C THR A 215 10.00 2.25 5.99
N THR A 216 10.73 2.83 6.95
CA THR A 216 12.09 3.36 6.71
C THR A 216 13.05 2.21 6.37
N GLU A 217 13.15 1.18 7.23
CA GLU A 217 14.05 0.04 7.01
C GLU A 217 13.76 -0.71 5.71
N THR A 218 12.49 -0.97 5.39
CA THR A 218 12.12 -1.68 4.15
C THR A 218 12.35 -0.86 2.90
N THR A 219 12.17 0.46 2.96
CA THR A 219 12.45 1.33 1.81
C THR A 219 13.94 1.56 1.61
N ASP A 220 14.75 1.56 2.67
CA ASP A 220 16.20 1.56 2.55
C ASP A 220 16.73 0.27 1.92
N TRP A 221 16.20 -0.88 2.34
CA TRP A 221 16.47 -2.15 1.66
C TRP A 221 16.11 -2.09 0.18
N LEU A 222 14.90 -1.60 -0.15
CA LEU A 222 14.44 -1.51 -1.53
C LEU A 222 15.34 -0.59 -2.38
N VAL A 223 15.73 0.56 -1.86
CA VAL A 223 16.62 1.52 -2.54
C VAL A 223 18.00 0.91 -2.80
N LYS A 224 18.55 0.18 -1.81
CA LYS A 224 19.81 -0.55 -1.94
C LYS A 224 19.75 -1.60 -3.06
N GLU A 225 18.70 -2.42 -3.09
CA GLU A 225 18.49 -3.46 -4.11
C GLU A 225 18.27 -2.91 -5.52
N LEU A 226 17.78 -1.67 -5.63
CA LEU A 226 17.64 -0.97 -6.91
C LEU A 226 18.94 -0.28 -7.35
N GLY A 227 19.99 -0.24 -6.51
CA GLY A 227 21.21 0.51 -6.78
C GLY A 227 20.99 2.02 -6.84
N LEU A 228 19.94 2.53 -6.20
CA LEU A 228 19.59 3.94 -6.19
C LEU A 228 20.16 4.65 -4.95
N LYS A 229 20.19 5.98 -4.98
CA LYS A 229 20.64 6.81 -3.85
C LYS A 229 19.53 7.73 -3.40
N ARG A 230 19.24 7.71 -2.10
CA ARG A 230 18.33 8.63 -1.42
C ARG A 230 18.95 10.03 -1.39
N LYS A 231 18.19 11.04 -1.84
CA LYS A 231 18.59 12.44 -1.79
C LYS A 231 17.98 13.09 -0.55
N PRO A 232 18.77 13.71 0.33
CA PRO A 232 18.23 14.50 1.43
C PRO A 232 17.55 15.75 0.87
N VAL A 233 16.38 16.09 1.40
CA VAL A 233 15.65 17.33 1.09
C VAL A 233 15.02 17.86 2.36
N VAL A 234 14.67 19.15 2.39
CA VAL A 234 13.87 19.73 3.48
C VAL A 234 12.80 20.60 2.83
N LYS A 235 11.57 20.09 2.77
CA LYS A 235 10.42 20.83 2.22
C LYS A 235 9.10 20.33 2.80
N TRP A 236 8.08 21.17 2.75
CA TRP A 236 6.73 20.80 3.14
C TRP A 236 6.09 19.83 2.13
N GLY A 237 5.45 18.80 2.66
CA GLY A 237 4.57 17.89 1.95
C GLY A 237 3.09 18.18 2.21
N PRO A 238 2.19 17.39 1.62
CA PRO A 238 0.76 17.50 1.91
C PRO A 238 0.47 17.21 3.38
N MET A 239 -0.67 17.71 3.87
CA MET A 239 -1.06 17.67 5.29
C MET A 239 0.01 18.25 6.23
N GLN A 240 0.78 19.23 5.75
CA GLN A 240 1.87 19.87 6.48
C GLN A 240 2.90 18.87 7.02
N THR A 241 3.11 17.75 6.33
CA THR A 241 4.21 16.82 6.62
C THR A 241 5.56 17.45 6.28
N GLN A 242 6.63 17.07 6.98
CA GLN A 242 7.98 17.52 6.67
C GLN A 242 8.69 16.45 5.85
N GLN A 243 8.93 16.70 4.56
CA GLN A 243 9.70 15.78 3.73
C GLN A 243 11.19 15.94 4.02
N LEU A 244 11.86 14.80 4.27
CA LEU A 244 13.28 14.70 4.59
C LEU A 244 14.11 14.05 3.47
N SER A 245 13.48 13.25 2.62
CA SER A 245 14.19 12.60 1.52
C SER A 245 13.32 12.29 0.31
N GLU A 246 13.97 12.07 -0.83
CA GLU A 246 13.35 11.48 -2.00
C GLU A 246 14.31 10.59 -2.81
N VAL A 247 13.75 9.62 -3.52
CA VAL A 247 14.37 8.91 -4.64
C VAL A 247 13.46 9.01 -5.84
N LYS A 248 14.00 9.42 -7.00
CA LYS A 248 13.27 9.47 -8.27
C LYS A 248 14.13 8.86 -9.36
N GLN A 249 13.59 7.85 -10.05
CA GLN A 249 14.21 7.24 -11.22
C GLN A 249 13.12 6.65 -12.12
N GLY A 250 13.08 7.04 -13.40
CA GLY A 250 12.02 6.61 -14.30
C GLY A 250 10.62 7.00 -13.79
N GLN A 251 9.77 6.01 -13.57
CA GLN A 251 8.42 6.14 -12.98
C GLN A 251 8.35 5.61 -11.54
N PHE A 252 9.51 5.40 -10.89
CA PHE A 252 9.61 5.10 -9.46
C PHE A 252 9.87 6.38 -8.66
N HIS A 253 9.09 6.58 -7.60
CA HIS A 253 9.23 7.67 -6.65
C HIS A 253 9.09 7.15 -5.22
N LEU A 254 10.06 7.45 -4.37
CA LEU A 254 10.01 7.23 -2.93
C LEU A 254 10.11 8.59 -2.23
N ILE A 255 9.25 8.82 -1.24
CA ILE A 255 9.24 10.05 -0.43
C ILE A 255 9.35 9.66 1.04
N GLY A 256 10.35 10.21 1.74
CA GLY A 256 10.50 10.04 3.18
C GLY A 256 10.06 11.29 3.94
N PHE A 257 9.18 11.11 4.91
CA PHE A 257 8.71 12.16 5.80
C PHE A 257 9.25 11.97 7.22
N ALA A 258 9.50 13.08 7.91
CA ALA A 258 9.74 13.08 9.34
C ALA A 258 8.52 12.60 10.10
N GLY A 259 8.74 12.06 11.29
CA GLY A 259 7.68 11.79 12.26
C GLY A 259 7.62 10.33 12.69
N ASN A 260 7.35 10.14 13.98
CA ASN A 260 7.35 8.84 14.67
C ASN A 260 6.11 8.68 15.57
N SER A 261 5.04 9.44 15.33
CA SER A 261 3.80 9.43 16.11
C SER A 261 2.62 8.90 15.29
N ALA A 262 1.55 8.46 15.96
CA ALA A 262 0.34 7.99 15.26
C ALA A 262 -0.28 9.06 14.34
N PRO A 263 -0.33 10.36 14.71
CA PRO A 263 -0.76 11.41 13.79
C PRO A 263 0.08 11.51 12.50
N ASP A 264 1.41 11.32 12.56
CA ASP A 264 2.28 11.35 11.37
C ASP A 264 1.88 10.27 10.35
N HIS A 265 1.55 9.07 10.84
CA HIS A 265 1.05 7.97 10.02
C HIS A 265 -0.26 8.33 9.29
N VAL A 266 -1.18 8.98 10.02
CA VAL A 266 -2.50 9.35 9.52
C VAL A 266 -2.41 10.52 8.54
N ASP A 267 -1.49 11.47 8.74
CA ASP A 267 -1.26 12.57 7.78
C ASP A 267 -1.00 12.04 6.36
N GLN A 268 -0.26 10.93 6.26
CA GLN A 268 0.05 10.34 4.96
C GLN A 268 -1.19 9.75 4.28
N LEU A 269 -2.11 9.13 5.02
CA LEU A 269 -3.40 8.70 4.44
C LEU A 269 -4.20 9.91 3.94
N HIS A 270 -4.29 10.98 4.74
CA HIS A 270 -4.99 12.21 4.34
C HIS A 270 -4.36 12.94 3.14
N SER A 271 -3.12 12.60 2.81
CA SER A 271 -2.41 13.09 1.63
C SER A 271 -2.75 12.31 0.35
N LEU A 272 -3.59 11.26 0.42
CA LEU A 272 -3.97 10.43 -0.74
C LEU A 272 -4.44 11.23 -1.96
N PRO A 273 -5.29 12.29 -1.87
CA PRO A 273 -5.67 13.07 -3.04
C PRO A 273 -4.50 13.76 -3.75
N ASP A 274 -3.47 14.16 -3.01
CA ASP A 274 -2.28 14.80 -3.55
C ASP A 274 -1.33 13.77 -4.19
N TYR A 275 -1.24 12.56 -3.64
CA TYR A 275 -0.43 11.47 -4.20
C TYR A 275 -0.99 10.88 -5.50
N LEU A 276 -2.28 11.08 -5.78
CA LEU A 276 -2.94 10.61 -7.00
C LEU A 276 -2.87 11.61 -8.18
N ARG A 277 -2.26 12.79 -7.99
CA ARG A 277 -2.15 13.82 -9.04
C ARG A 277 -1.10 13.50 -10.11
#